data_AF-A0A525HI83-F1
#
_entry.id   AF-A0A525HI83-F1
#
_cell.length_a   1.000
_cell.length_b   1.000
_cell.length_c   1.000
_cell.angle_alpha   90.00
_cell.angle_beta   90.00
_cell.angle_gamma   90.00
#
_symmetry.space_group_name_H-M   'P 1'
#
loop_
_entity.id
_entity.type
_entity.pdbx_description
1 polymer ?
#
loop_
_entity_poly.entity_id
_entity_poly.type
_entity_poly.pdbx_seq_one_letter_code
_entity_poly.pdbx_strand_id
1 'polypeptide(L)'
;MPIATTTAAERIARVLAGQHASANAEGGDAPASPIVEQTWRDHLMDAVAVLKTLREPDEAMAQAGDADMWERMVQAAIEQTEAESVVL
;
A
#
# COMPACT_ATOMS: atom_id res chain seq x y z
N MET A 1 10.32 17.21 -5.55
CA MET A 1 10.44 15.81 -5.10
C MET A 1 10.18 14.87 -6.26
N PRO A 2 10.80 13.68 -6.32
CA PRO A 2 10.39 12.65 -7.26
C PRO A 2 8.95 12.18 -6.94
N ILE A 3 8.16 11.95 -7.99
CA ILE A 3 6.84 11.30 -7.90
C ILE A 3 7.06 9.83 -8.24
N ALA A 4 6.56 8.93 -7.40
CA ALA A 4 6.67 7.50 -7.65
C ALA A 4 5.87 7.11 -8.90
N THR A 5 6.39 6.16 -9.67
CA THR A 5 5.74 5.64 -10.88
C THR A 5 4.68 4.59 -10.60
N THR A 6 4.65 4.04 -9.38
CA THR A 6 3.67 3.05 -8.90
C THR A 6 2.70 3.68 -7.92
N THR A 7 1.49 3.10 -7.81
CA THR A 7 0.43 3.61 -6.92
C THR A 7 0.80 3.40 -5.45
N ALA A 8 0.18 4.17 -4.55
CA ALA A 8 0.39 3.96 -3.11
C ALA A 8 -0.07 2.56 -2.66
N ALA A 9 -1.20 2.08 -3.19
CA ALA A 9 -1.71 0.75 -2.90
C ALA A 9 -0.76 -0.35 -3.39
N GLU A 10 -0.20 -0.25 -4.61
CA GLU A 10 0.80 -1.21 -5.08
C GLU A 10 2.01 -1.29 -4.14
N ARG A 11 2.54 -0.13 -3.72
CA ARG A 11 3.70 -0.09 -2.82
C ARG A 11 3.39 -0.73 -1.46
N ILE A 12 2.23 -0.46 -0.87
CA ILE A 12 1.80 -1.07 0.38
C ILE A 12 1.58 -2.58 0.19
N ALA A 13 0.91 -2.99 -0.88
CA ALA A 13 0.63 -4.39 -1.18
C ALA A 13 1.91 -5.21 -1.39
N ARG A 14 2.95 -4.62 -2.02
CA ARG A 14 4.29 -5.23 -2.14
C ARG A 14 4.98 -5.40 -0.78
N VAL A 15 4.79 -4.46 0.15
CA VAL A 15 5.31 -4.60 1.53
C VAL A 15 4.60 -5.75 2.24
N LEU A 16 3.27 -5.83 2.16
CA LEU A 16 2.48 -6.90 2.77
C LEU A 16 2.83 -8.29 2.18
N ALA A 17 2.97 -8.37 0.86
CA ALA A 17 3.43 -9.59 0.19
C ALA A 17 4.83 -10.02 0.65
N GLY A 18 5.73 -9.07 0.84
CA GLY A 18 7.10 -9.35 1.33
C GLY A 18 7.10 -9.88 2.76
N GLN A 19 6.26 -9.31 3.63
CA GLN A 19 6.08 -9.80 5.00
C GLN A 19 5.52 -11.22 5.02
N HIS A 20 4.50 -11.50 4.20
CA HIS A 20 3.91 -12.84 4.10
C HIS A 20 4.89 -13.86 3.51
N ALA A 21 5.64 -13.49 2.46
CA ALA A 21 6.68 -14.32 1.88
C ALA A 21 7.80 -14.63 2.89
N SER A 22 8.23 -13.63 3.67
CA SER A 22 9.25 -13.81 4.70
C SER A 22 8.76 -14.66 5.88
N ALA A 23 7.49 -14.55 6.27
CA ALA A 23 6.91 -15.35 7.35
C ALA A 23 6.79 -16.84 6.95
N ASN A 24 6.55 -17.11 5.67
CA ASN A 24 6.41 -18.45 5.12
C ASN A 24 7.72 -19.03 4.56
N ALA A 25 8.80 -18.24 4.52
CA ALA A 25 10.12 -18.72 4.15
C ALA A 25 10.69 -19.57 5.31
N GLU A 26 10.42 -20.87 5.29
CA GLU A 26 11.06 -21.86 6.18
C GLU A 26 12.55 -21.98 5.85
N GLY A 27 13.36 -20.96 6.15
CA GLY A 27 14.83 -20.99 6.07
C GLY A 27 15.43 -21.31 4.69
N GLY A 28 14.63 -21.38 3.63
CA GLY A 28 15.06 -21.69 2.27
C GLY A 28 15.37 -20.42 1.48
N ASP A 29 16.54 -20.39 0.84
CA ASP A 29 17.15 -19.28 0.09
C ASP A 29 16.36 -18.75 -1.14
N ALA A 30 15.05 -19.00 -1.25
CA ALA A 30 14.26 -18.39 -2.31
C ALA A 30 14.20 -16.87 -2.09
N PRO A 31 14.68 -16.05 -3.05
CA PRO A 31 14.62 -14.60 -2.89
C PRO A 31 13.16 -14.18 -2.75
N ALA A 32 12.85 -13.33 -1.76
CA ALA A 32 11.49 -12.83 -1.53
C ALA A 32 10.95 -12.06 -2.74
N SER A 33 11.82 -11.52 -3.60
CA SER A 33 11.46 -10.65 -4.73
C SER A 33 10.57 -11.32 -5.78
N PRO A 34 10.89 -12.51 -6.35
CA PRO A 34 9.98 -13.22 -7.26
C PRO A 34 8.61 -13.54 -6.65
N ILE A 35 8.56 -13.88 -5.36
CA ILE A 35 7.29 -14.19 -4.68
C ILE A 35 6.46 -12.91 -4.58
N VAL A 36 7.06 -11.80 -4.15
CA VAL A 36 6.40 -10.49 -4.08
C VAL A 36 5.83 -10.07 -5.42
N GLU A 37 6.59 -10.19 -6.52
CA GLU A 37 6.10 -9.84 -7.85
C GLU A 37 4.85 -10.64 -8.27
N GLN A 38 4.76 -11.90 -7.83
CA GLN A 38 3.67 -12.80 -8.16
C GLN A 38 2.43 -12.56 -7.29
N THR A 39 2.59 -12.25 -6.00
CA THR A 39 1.49 -12.26 -5.03
C THR A 39 1.02 -10.88 -4.59
N TRP A 40 1.71 -9.78 -4.90
CA TRP A 40 1.34 -8.47 -4.36
C TRP A 40 -0.07 -8.03 -4.72
N ARG A 41 -0.60 -8.42 -5.88
CA ARG A 41 -1.96 -8.06 -6.28
C ARG A 41 -3.03 -8.64 -5.35
N ASP A 42 -2.76 -9.80 -4.75
CA ASP A 42 -3.66 -10.45 -3.79
C ASP A 42 -3.81 -9.61 -2.50
N HIS A 43 -2.85 -8.72 -2.23
CA HIS A 43 -2.83 -7.84 -1.06
C HIS A 43 -3.35 -6.42 -1.35
N LEU A 44 -3.94 -6.16 -2.52
CA LEU A 44 -4.47 -4.84 -2.87
C LEU A 44 -5.60 -4.39 -1.93
N MET A 45 -6.50 -5.30 -1.55
CA MET A 45 -7.60 -4.96 -0.64
C MET A 45 -7.10 -4.67 0.77
N ASP A 46 -6.08 -5.38 1.23
CA ASP A 46 -5.41 -5.09 2.50
C ASP A 46 -4.71 -3.72 2.45
N ALA A 47 -4.07 -3.39 1.33
CA ALA A 47 -3.47 -2.08 1.12
C ALA A 47 -4.51 -0.94 1.16
N VAL A 48 -5.71 -1.16 0.58
CA VAL A 48 -6.82 -0.21 0.70
C VAL A 48 -7.27 -0.07 2.16
N ALA A 49 -7.32 -1.14 2.95
CA ALA A 49 -7.66 -1.06 4.36
C ALA A 49 -6.63 -0.24 5.16
N VAL A 50 -5.33 -0.39 4.85
CA VAL A 50 -4.27 0.45 5.41
C VAL A 50 -4.48 1.93 5.03
N LEU A 51 -4.75 2.22 3.76
CA LEU A 51 -5.03 3.59 3.31
C LEU A 51 -6.26 4.19 4.02
N LYS A 52 -7.35 3.42 4.17
CA LYS A 52 -8.54 3.86 4.91
C LYS A 52 -8.23 4.18 6.37
N THR A 53 -7.33 3.43 6.99
CA THR A 53 -6.84 3.70 8.35
C THR A 53 -6.01 4.98 8.41
N LEU A 54 -5.13 5.19 7.42
CA LEU A 54 -4.27 6.37 7.34
C LEU A 54 -4.98 7.64 6.87
N ARG A 55 -6.23 7.56 6.39
CA ARG A 55 -6.98 8.72 5.90
C ARG A 55 -7.14 9.80 6.97
N GLU A 56 -7.26 9.38 8.23
CA GLU A 56 -7.35 10.26 9.38
C GLU A 56 -5.93 10.43 9.97
N PRO A 57 -5.30 11.61 9.83
CA PRO A 57 -3.99 11.85 10.41
C PRO A 57 -4.09 11.91 11.93
N ASP A 58 -3.06 11.42 12.63
CA ASP A 58 -2.94 11.64 14.07
C ASP A 58 -2.52 13.08 14.41
N GLU A 59 -2.46 13.41 15.71
CA GLU A 59 -2.12 14.77 16.16
C GLU A 59 -0.73 15.21 15.70
N ALA A 60 0.27 14.31 15.70
CA ALA A 60 1.62 14.64 15.28
C ALA A 60 1.68 14.91 13.77
N MET A 61 0.95 14.12 12.97
CA MET A 61 0.81 14.33 11.53
C MET A 61 0.11 15.66 11.21
N ALA A 62 -0.98 15.98 11.93
CA ALA A 62 -1.71 17.23 11.77
C ALA A 62 -0.88 18.46 12.18
N GLN A 63 0.00 18.34 13.19
CA GLN A 63 0.93 19.41 13.55
C GLN A 63 2.06 19.60 12.53
N ALA A 64 2.44 18.53 11.81
CA ALA A 64 3.50 18.57 10.82
C ALA A 64 3.09 19.22 9.48
N GLY A 65 1.79 19.34 9.19
CA GLY A 65 1.32 19.82 7.89
C GLY A 65 -0.18 20.10 7.81
N ASP A 66 -0.72 19.96 6.60
CA ASP A 66 -2.14 20.22 6.30
C ASP A 66 -2.92 18.89 6.31
N ALA A 67 -3.76 18.72 7.33
CA ALA A 67 -4.60 17.53 7.52
C ALA A 67 -5.64 17.34 6.41
N ASP A 68 -6.25 18.43 5.91
CA ASP A 68 -7.24 18.36 4.84
C ASP A 68 -6.58 17.96 3.51
N MET A 69 -5.37 18.46 3.26
CA MET A 69 -4.58 18.04 2.10
C MET A 69 -4.21 16.57 2.18
N TRP A 70 -3.78 16.11 3.35
CA TRP A 70 -3.48 14.70 3.59
C TRP A 70 -4.69 13.80 3.30
N GLU A 71 -5.85 14.12 3.88
CA GLU A 71 -7.08 13.36 3.67
C GLU A 71 -7.41 13.24 2.17
N ARG A 72 -7.37 14.36 1.44
CA ARG A 72 -7.63 14.39 -0.02
C ARG A 72 -6.64 13.51 -0.81
N MET A 73 -5.36 13.53 -0.44
CA MET A 73 -4.35 12.70 -1.11
C MET A 73 -4.57 11.20 -0.86
N VAL A 74 -4.88 10.82 0.37
CA VAL A 74 -5.16 9.42 0.72
C VAL A 74 -6.45 8.95 0.05
N GLN A 75 -7.49 9.78 0.04
CA GLN A 75 -8.75 9.50 -0.64
C GLN A 75 -8.55 9.28 -2.14
N ALA A 76 -7.74 10.11 -2.81
CA ALA A 76 -7.41 9.92 -4.22
C ALA A 76 -6.70 8.58 -4.49
N ALA A 77 -5.83 8.13 -3.58
CA ALA A 77 -5.16 6.83 -3.69
C ALA A 77 -6.13 5.64 -3.53
N ILE A 78 -7.12 5.77 -2.63
CA ILE A 78 -8.18 4.76 -2.45
C ILE A 78 -9.02 4.66 -3.71
N GLU A 79 -9.53 5.79 -4.21
CA GLU A 79 -10.40 5.84 -5.39
C GLU A 79 -9.72 5.28 -6.65
N GLN A 80 -8.44 5.60 -6.86
CA GLN A 80 -7.67 5.03 -7.95
C GLN A 80 -7.64 3.48 -7.88
N THR A 81 -7.42 2.94 -6.69
CA THR A 81 -7.29 1.48 -6.49
C THR A 81 -8.63 0.78 -6.66
N GLU A 82 -9.71 1.35 -6.11
CA GLU A 82 -11.06 0.82 -6.26
C GLU A 82 -11.49 0.85 -7.74
N ALA A 83 -11.17 1.92 -8.48
CA ALA A 83 -11.43 1.98 -9.92
C ALA A 83 -10.68 0.90 -10.72
N GLU A 84 -9.40 0.65 -10.40
CA GLU A 84 -8.62 -0.42 -11.03
C GLU A 84 -9.18 -1.82 -10.72
N SER A 85 -9.69 -2.04 -9.51
CA SER A 85 -10.26 -3.33 -9.10
C SER A 85 -11.61 -3.66 -9.75
N VAL A 86 -12.35 -2.67 -10.25
CA VAL A 86 -13.63 -2.87 -10.96
C VAL A 86 -13.42 -3.24 -12.44
N VAL A 87 -12.22 -3.01 -12.97
CA VAL A 87 -11.88 -3.23 -14.39
C VAL A 87 -11.23 -4.60 -14.65
N LEU A 88 -10.79 -5.30 -13.60
CA LEU A 88 -10.16 -6.62 -13.64
C LEU A 88 -11.17 -7.75 -13.38
#